data_AF-A0A9W9ZH21-F1
#
_entry.id   AF-A0A9W9ZH21-F1
#
_cell.length_a   1.000
_cell.length_b   1.000
_cell.length_c   1.000
_cell.angle_alpha   90.00
_cell.angle_beta   90.00
_cell.angle_gamma   90.00
#
_symmetry.space_group_name_H-M   'P 1'
#
loop_
_entity.id
_entity.type
_entity.pdbx_description
1 polymer ?
#
loop_
_entity_poly.entity_id
_entity_poly.type
_entity_poly.pdbx_seq_one_letter_code
_entity_poly.pdbx_strand_id
1 'polypeptide(L)'
;MECDQALDIAVVIDGSESVKQPNFKMCLQFVANLTNRFKVSEQGTHFGGLVYSTNVYLQFTFKDFQYYNAKTLKEKFLDFPYVAEGTRTDKALIAANTDLFSEEGGDRTDKPDVLIVITDGLTNRDLSTPYPTVLQPFKERNIQVIAIGVGKDVNREELNSIAMNETKHVFMVNQYKDLVTIIDDLLKESCNRTVPTSTPAQLPKPQPTAPTPKHSGPSSVKLQGDVYENCPVDFIKKGCFNDLQSPRPLPQMMFTDLDKTNSKFSGVPVDWGRWNGYLDEVVCRCAQASKEKGFNYFGIESFGECWSGESADKTYNKDGSSEFCITKEFAQCDTKDKNACCGNKTTTFIYSIQEDYESQQVEGCFRQFKNVGCFADKQILPRPIPELIFTDMNNGSLKYSGREAQLGELDTYLGDVLCRCAEQAQELGYQYFGVQNHGECYSGPNVGQTYSKDGSSKNCITRDFQTCPAIKPGKDAQEECVGVQGSNYVYHVTG
;
A
#
# COMPACT_ATOMS: atom_id res chain seq x y z
N MET A 1 0.09 -15.53 -9.04
CA MET A 1 -0.69 -16.78 -9.14
C MET A 1 -1.88 -16.72 -8.18
N GLU A 2 -3.11 -16.77 -8.68
CA GLU A 2 -4.31 -16.77 -7.82
C GLU A 2 -4.81 -18.21 -7.59
N CYS A 3 -5.34 -18.47 -6.39
CA CYS A 3 -5.90 -19.78 -6.04
C CYS A 3 -7.38 -19.85 -6.43
N ASP A 4 -7.70 -20.58 -7.50
CA ASP A 4 -9.08 -20.73 -7.97
C ASP A 4 -9.88 -21.81 -7.23
N GLN A 5 -9.20 -22.69 -6.50
CA GLN A 5 -9.82 -23.75 -5.71
C GLN A 5 -10.30 -23.22 -4.35
N ALA A 6 -11.55 -23.54 -3.99
CA ALA A 6 -12.07 -23.34 -2.64
C ALA A 6 -11.43 -24.33 -1.66
N LEU A 7 -10.94 -23.83 -0.54
CA LEU A 7 -10.18 -24.56 0.48
C LEU A 7 -10.68 -24.18 1.88
N ASP A 8 -10.41 -25.01 2.88
CA ASP A 8 -10.50 -24.65 4.30
C ASP A 8 -9.09 -24.49 4.87
N ILE A 9 -8.74 -23.25 5.24
CA ILE A 9 -7.38 -22.87 5.62
C ILE A 9 -7.32 -22.42 7.07
N ALA A 10 -6.76 -23.26 7.94
CA ALA A 10 -6.46 -22.88 9.31
C ALA A 10 -5.07 -22.21 9.38
N VAL A 11 -4.97 -21.11 10.12
CA VAL A 11 -3.70 -20.44 10.40
C VAL A 11 -3.44 -20.42 11.91
N VAL A 12 -2.30 -21.01 12.29
CA VAL A 12 -1.84 -21.11 13.67
C VAL A 12 -0.61 -20.22 13.84
N ILE A 13 -0.76 -19.17 14.64
CA ILE A 13 0.25 -18.12 14.78
C ILE A 13 0.87 -18.17 16.18
N ASP A 14 2.19 -18.30 16.22
CA ASP A 14 2.98 -18.22 17.45
C ASP A 14 2.97 -16.78 17.98
N GLY A 15 2.35 -16.60 19.15
CA GLY A 15 2.26 -15.34 19.91
C GLY A 15 3.10 -15.38 21.19
N SER A 16 4.10 -16.26 21.26
CA SER A 16 5.00 -16.39 22.41
C SER A 16 5.88 -15.16 22.63
N GLU A 17 6.53 -15.11 23.80
CA GLU A 17 7.46 -14.07 24.19
C GLU A 17 8.67 -13.98 23.23
N SER A 18 9.18 -15.12 22.75
CA SER A 18 10.35 -15.17 21.86
C SER A 18 10.10 -14.54 20.50
N VAL A 19 8.85 -14.63 20.01
CA VAL A 19 8.40 -13.95 18.79
C VAL A 19 8.53 -12.44 18.94
N LYS A 20 8.11 -11.87 20.08
CA LYS A 20 7.99 -10.42 20.35
C LYS A 20 6.87 -9.76 19.55
N GLN A 21 6.19 -8.81 20.17
CA GLN A 21 5.05 -8.09 19.58
C GLN A 21 5.28 -7.51 18.17
N PRO A 22 6.43 -6.88 17.85
CA PRO A 22 6.69 -6.33 16.51
C PRO A 22 6.62 -7.40 15.40
N ASN A 23 7.27 -8.53 15.65
CA ASN A 23 7.33 -9.65 14.73
C ASN A 23 5.99 -10.37 14.63
N PHE A 24 5.26 -10.45 15.74
CA PHE A 24 3.90 -10.95 15.75
C PHE A 24 3.00 -10.13 14.81
N LYS A 25 3.09 -8.79 14.85
CA LYS A 25 2.35 -7.94 13.90
C LYS A 25 2.75 -8.15 12.44
N MET A 26 4.05 -8.33 12.16
CA MET A 26 4.51 -8.67 10.80
C MET A 26 3.95 -10.02 10.34
N CYS A 27 3.82 -10.98 11.26
CA CYS A 27 3.17 -12.25 11.00
C CYS A 27 1.68 -12.06 10.64
N LEU A 28 0.93 -11.26 11.43
CA LEU A 28 -0.46 -10.93 11.12
C LEU A 28 -0.61 -10.27 9.76
N GLN A 29 0.28 -9.33 9.41
CA GLN A 29 0.31 -8.68 8.09
C GLN A 29 0.59 -9.67 6.96
N PHE A 30 1.52 -10.58 7.15
CA PHE A 30 1.80 -11.63 6.18
C PHE A 30 0.55 -12.47 5.91
N VAL A 31 -0.13 -12.93 6.97
CA VAL A 31 -1.35 -13.73 6.86
C VAL A 31 -2.48 -12.92 6.20
N ALA A 32 -2.67 -11.68 6.63
CA ALA A 32 -3.63 -10.73 6.05
C ALA A 32 -3.36 -10.42 4.56
N ASN A 33 -2.11 -10.49 4.11
CA ASN A 33 -1.76 -10.35 2.70
C ASN A 33 -1.94 -11.65 1.93
N LEU A 34 -1.63 -12.78 2.56
CA LEU A 34 -1.83 -14.10 2.00
C LEU A 34 -3.32 -14.34 1.68
N THR A 35 -4.25 -13.88 2.52
CA THR A 35 -5.69 -14.02 2.25
C THR A 35 -6.15 -13.37 0.96
N ASN A 36 -5.47 -12.31 0.48
CA ASN A 36 -5.80 -11.65 -0.79
C ASN A 36 -5.55 -12.53 -2.02
N ARG A 37 -4.82 -13.63 -1.85
CA ARG A 37 -4.45 -14.56 -2.94
C ARG A 37 -5.48 -15.68 -3.11
N PHE A 38 -6.51 -15.69 -2.28
CA PHE A 38 -7.60 -16.66 -2.29
C PHE A 38 -8.94 -15.98 -2.59
N LYS A 39 -9.84 -16.71 -3.25
CA LYS A 39 -11.22 -16.24 -3.47
C LYS A 39 -12.05 -16.47 -2.21
N VAL A 40 -11.95 -15.54 -1.26
CA VAL A 40 -12.72 -15.57 -0.01
C VAL A 40 -14.17 -15.18 -0.29
N SER A 41 -15.08 -16.13 -0.09
CA SER A 41 -16.53 -15.95 -0.23
C SER A 41 -17.26 -17.11 0.43
N GLU A 42 -18.59 -17.04 0.54
CA GLU A 42 -19.41 -18.14 1.07
C GLU A 42 -19.17 -19.47 0.33
N GLN A 43 -19.00 -19.43 -0.99
CA GLN A 43 -18.71 -20.61 -1.82
C GLN A 43 -17.20 -20.84 -2.05
N GLY A 44 -16.36 -19.92 -1.58
CA GLY A 44 -14.94 -19.88 -1.83
C GLY A 44 -14.11 -20.45 -0.69
N THR A 45 -12.89 -19.92 -0.54
CA THR A 45 -11.98 -20.30 0.54
C THR A 45 -12.48 -19.77 1.88
N HIS A 46 -12.55 -20.63 2.91
CA HIS A 46 -12.85 -20.23 4.28
C HIS A 46 -11.57 -20.31 5.11
N PHE A 47 -11.45 -19.39 6.06
CA PHE A 47 -10.30 -19.30 6.95
C PHE A 47 -10.73 -19.52 8.39
N GLY A 48 -9.81 -20.06 9.17
CA GLY A 48 -9.90 -20.18 10.62
C GLY A 48 -8.57 -19.76 11.22
N GLY A 49 -8.58 -19.20 12.42
CA GLY A 49 -7.37 -18.63 12.98
C GLY A 49 -7.29 -18.75 14.49
N LEU A 50 -6.10 -19.10 14.97
CA LEU A 50 -5.78 -19.09 16.39
C LEU A 50 -4.37 -18.55 16.64
N VAL A 51 -4.20 -18.00 17.83
CA VAL A 51 -2.91 -17.58 18.37
C VAL A 51 -2.56 -18.55 19.50
N TYR A 52 -1.28 -18.91 19.63
CA TYR A 52 -0.85 -19.73 20.75
C TYR A 52 0.41 -19.19 21.42
N SER A 53 0.52 -19.48 22.71
CA SER A 53 1.72 -19.32 23.52
C SER A 53 1.81 -20.52 24.47
N THR A 54 1.72 -20.32 25.79
CA THR A 54 1.48 -21.39 26.78
C THR A 54 0.08 -22.01 26.61
N ASN A 55 -0.87 -21.16 26.19
CA ASN A 55 -2.27 -21.48 25.98
C ASN A 55 -2.67 -21.16 24.53
N VAL A 56 -3.84 -21.67 24.13
CA VAL A 56 -4.40 -21.44 22.80
C VAL A 56 -5.54 -20.44 22.89
N TYR A 57 -5.55 -19.47 22.00
CA TYR A 57 -6.55 -18.42 21.88
C TYR A 57 -7.18 -18.51 20.50
N LEU A 58 -8.28 -19.24 20.40
CA LEU A 58 -9.10 -19.31 19.19
C LEU A 58 -9.66 -17.93 18.87
N GLN A 59 -9.38 -17.43 17.66
CA GLN A 59 -9.79 -16.09 17.25
C GLN A 59 -11.08 -16.11 16.44
N PHE A 60 -11.20 -17.10 15.55
CA PHE A 60 -12.40 -17.41 14.77
C PHE A 60 -12.23 -18.77 14.07
N THR A 61 -13.34 -19.31 13.60
CA THR A 61 -13.51 -20.63 12.98
C THR A 61 -14.04 -20.51 11.55
N PHE A 62 -14.07 -21.62 10.80
CA PHE A 62 -14.57 -21.63 9.43
C PHE A 62 -16.07 -21.27 9.32
N LYS A 63 -16.87 -21.47 10.38
CA LYS A 63 -18.31 -21.13 10.38
C LYS A 63 -18.62 -19.65 10.56
N ASP A 64 -17.62 -18.83 10.89
CA ASP A 64 -17.81 -17.41 11.17
C ASP A 64 -18.05 -16.62 9.88
N PHE A 65 -19.28 -16.66 9.37
CA PHE A 65 -19.71 -16.13 8.07
C PHE A 65 -19.35 -14.67 7.82
N GLN A 66 -19.16 -13.87 8.88
CA GLN A 66 -18.71 -12.49 8.78
C GLN A 66 -17.32 -12.35 8.17
N TYR A 67 -16.52 -13.43 8.14
CA TYR A 67 -15.20 -13.50 7.53
C TYR A 67 -15.20 -14.17 6.15
N TYR A 68 -16.37 -14.41 5.55
CA TYR A 68 -16.51 -14.80 4.14
C TYR A 68 -16.36 -13.61 3.19
N ASN A 69 -15.67 -12.57 3.63
CA ASN A 69 -15.36 -11.40 2.84
C ASN A 69 -13.89 -11.07 3.06
N ALA A 70 -13.15 -10.87 1.96
CA ALA A 70 -11.72 -10.64 2.01
C ALA A 70 -11.33 -9.45 2.90
N LYS A 71 -12.14 -8.38 2.93
CA LYS A 71 -11.88 -7.19 3.75
C LYS A 71 -12.02 -7.50 5.24
N THR A 72 -13.15 -8.06 5.66
CA THR A 72 -13.42 -8.34 7.08
C THR A 72 -12.51 -9.45 7.62
N LEU A 73 -12.15 -10.42 6.78
CA LEU A 73 -11.18 -11.44 7.12
C LEU A 73 -9.79 -10.83 7.36
N LYS A 74 -9.37 -9.90 6.50
CA LYS A 74 -8.10 -9.18 6.65
C LYS A 74 -8.07 -8.39 7.95
N GLU A 75 -9.12 -7.62 8.20
CA GLU A 75 -9.29 -6.85 9.45
C GLU A 75 -9.23 -7.77 10.67
N LYS A 76 -9.87 -8.94 10.61
CA LYS A 76 -9.85 -9.91 11.71
C LYS A 76 -8.46 -10.46 11.99
N PHE A 77 -7.68 -10.85 10.98
CA PHE A 77 -6.31 -11.31 11.21
C PHE A 77 -5.42 -10.23 11.82
N LEU A 78 -5.60 -8.96 11.43
CA LEU A 78 -4.84 -7.83 11.97
C LEU A 78 -5.19 -7.49 13.43
N ASP A 79 -6.36 -7.91 13.91
CA ASP A 79 -6.87 -7.68 15.27
C ASP A 79 -6.45 -8.78 16.28
N PHE A 80 -5.66 -9.77 15.86
CA PHE A 80 -5.24 -10.86 16.76
C PHE A 80 -4.41 -10.32 17.95
N PRO A 81 -4.73 -10.74 19.19
CA PRO A 81 -4.02 -10.26 20.37
C PRO A 81 -2.65 -10.92 20.51
N TYR A 82 -1.65 -10.12 20.90
CA TYR A 82 -0.34 -10.63 21.31
C TYR A 82 -0.37 -11.01 22.79
N VAL A 83 0.06 -12.23 23.10
CA VAL A 83 -0.11 -12.82 24.44
C VAL A 83 1.20 -12.97 25.23
N ALA A 84 2.36 -13.06 24.55
CA ALA A 84 3.69 -12.93 25.15
C ALA A 84 4.02 -13.91 26.31
N GLU A 85 3.76 -15.20 26.14
CA GLU A 85 4.09 -16.22 27.14
C GLU A 85 4.98 -17.33 26.53
N GLY A 86 5.02 -18.55 27.11
CA GLY A 86 5.79 -19.67 26.57
C GLY A 86 5.30 -20.16 25.19
N THR A 87 5.83 -21.28 24.72
CA THR A 87 5.55 -21.81 23.37
C THR A 87 5.08 -23.26 23.45
N ARG A 88 3.79 -23.51 23.15
CA ARG A 88 3.13 -24.82 23.17
C ARG A 88 2.46 -25.15 21.84
N THR A 89 3.29 -25.41 20.84
CA THR A 89 2.86 -25.76 19.48
C THR A 89 1.99 -27.03 19.45
N ASP A 90 2.27 -28.00 20.32
CA ASP A 90 1.47 -29.22 20.46
C ASP A 90 0.00 -28.94 20.81
N LYS A 91 -0.26 -28.01 21.74
CA LYS A 91 -1.62 -27.59 22.10
C LYS A 91 -2.30 -26.87 20.94
N ALA A 92 -1.56 -26.04 20.20
CA ALA A 92 -2.07 -25.35 19.04
C ALA A 92 -2.52 -26.32 17.94
N LEU A 93 -1.76 -27.39 17.72
CA LEU A 93 -2.12 -28.48 16.80
C LEU A 93 -3.35 -29.26 17.28
N ILE A 94 -3.46 -29.55 18.57
CA ILE A 94 -4.66 -30.18 19.15
C ILE A 94 -5.91 -29.31 18.93
N ALA A 95 -5.80 -28.02 19.22
CA ALA A 95 -6.89 -27.06 19.03
C ALA A 95 -7.26 -26.88 17.55
N ALA A 96 -6.29 -26.82 16.64
CA ALA A 96 -6.58 -26.77 15.21
C ALA A 96 -7.39 -27.99 14.75
N ASN A 97 -7.08 -29.20 15.23
CA ASN A 97 -7.86 -30.39 14.89
C ASN A 97 -9.26 -30.41 15.52
N THR A 98 -9.42 -29.88 16.74
CA THR A 98 -10.67 -30.01 17.51
C THR A 98 -11.64 -28.84 17.31
N ASP A 99 -11.10 -27.63 17.18
CA ASP A 99 -11.87 -26.38 17.13
C ASP A 99 -12.01 -25.79 15.71
N LEU A 100 -11.08 -26.09 14.80
CA LEU A 100 -11.10 -25.59 13.41
C LEU A 100 -11.53 -26.69 12.44
N PHE A 101 -10.72 -27.74 12.28
CA PHE A 101 -11.02 -28.87 11.41
C PHE A 101 -12.05 -29.81 12.05
N SER A 102 -13.22 -29.31 12.42
CA SER A 102 -14.33 -30.09 12.97
C SER A 102 -15.65 -29.63 12.37
N GLU A 103 -16.67 -30.47 12.47
CA GLU A 103 -18.02 -30.10 12.02
C GLU A 103 -18.49 -28.85 12.77
N GLU A 104 -18.22 -28.77 14.08
CA GLU A 104 -18.51 -27.63 14.93
C GLU A 104 -17.67 -26.39 14.60
N GLY A 105 -16.48 -26.57 14.01
CA GLY A 105 -15.62 -25.51 13.50
C GLY A 105 -16.06 -24.98 12.12
N GLY A 106 -16.92 -25.71 11.41
CA GLY A 106 -17.41 -25.38 10.07
C GLY A 106 -16.59 -25.96 8.93
N ASP A 107 -15.78 -26.98 9.21
CA ASP A 107 -14.96 -27.70 8.23
C ASP A 107 -15.82 -28.39 7.17
N ARG A 108 -15.50 -28.20 5.89
CA ARG A 108 -16.30 -28.72 4.76
C ARG A 108 -15.66 -29.98 4.22
N THR A 109 -16.34 -31.11 4.42
CA THR A 109 -15.86 -32.43 3.99
C THR A 109 -15.62 -32.56 2.48
N ASP A 110 -16.19 -31.68 1.66
CA ASP A 110 -16.03 -31.63 0.21
C ASP A 110 -14.96 -30.64 -0.27
N LYS A 111 -14.19 -30.04 0.64
CA LYS A 111 -13.09 -29.12 0.34
C LYS A 111 -11.77 -29.67 0.90
N PRO A 112 -10.63 -29.32 0.29
CA PRO A 112 -9.34 -29.69 0.86
C PRO A 112 -8.94 -28.78 2.02
N ASP A 113 -8.27 -29.40 2.99
CA ASP A 113 -7.85 -28.75 4.23
C ASP A 113 -6.36 -28.43 4.23
N VAL A 114 -6.03 -27.20 4.62
CA VAL A 114 -4.66 -26.72 4.76
C VAL A 114 -4.47 -26.06 6.13
N LEU A 115 -3.50 -26.55 6.89
CA LEU A 115 -3.00 -25.94 8.10
C LEU A 115 -1.68 -25.23 7.81
N ILE A 116 -1.63 -23.93 8.11
CA ILE A 116 -0.41 -23.13 8.07
C ILE A 116 0.01 -22.85 9.52
N VAL A 117 1.20 -23.32 9.90
CA VAL A 117 1.81 -23.08 11.22
C VAL A 117 2.95 -22.09 11.07
N ILE A 118 2.88 -20.96 11.77
CA ILE A 118 3.95 -19.96 11.79
C ILE A 118 4.56 -19.90 13.18
N THR A 119 5.86 -20.13 13.29
CA THR A 119 6.58 -20.21 14.56
C THR A 119 8.05 -19.79 14.41
N ASP A 120 8.73 -19.47 15.51
CA ASP A 120 10.19 -19.37 15.55
C ASP A 120 10.86 -20.73 15.84
N GLY A 121 10.07 -21.81 16.00
CA GLY A 121 10.53 -23.19 15.94
C GLY A 121 11.17 -23.73 17.22
N LEU A 122 10.84 -23.17 18.39
CA LEU A 122 11.41 -23.59 19.67
C LEU A 122 10.32 -23.93 20.70
N THR A 123 9.65 -25.09 20.55
CA THR A 123 8.76 -25.59 21.62
C THR A 123 9.56 -26.16 22.79
N ASN A 124 9.00 -26.11 24.00
CA ASN A 124 9.57 -26.86 25.13
C ASN A 124 9.24 -28.36 24.98
N ARG A 125 10.23 -29.16 24.59
CA ARG A 125 10.06 -30.61 24.34
C ARG A 125 9.66 -31.42 25.57
N ASP A 126 10.09 -31.02 26.77
CA ASP A 126 9.79 -31.74 28.02
C ASP A 126 8.33 -31.57 28.46
N LEU A 127 7.69 -30.47 28.04
CA LEU A 127 6.29 -30.16 28.35
C LEU A 127 5.33 -30.49 27.21
N SER A 128 5.84 -30.69 25.99
CA SER A 128 5.03 -30.87 24.78
C SER A 128 4.67 -32.34 24.53
N THR A 129 3.43 -32.56 24.10
CA THR A 129 3.01 -33.83 23.53
C THR A 129 3.79 -34.07 22.22
N PRO A 130 4.31 -35.28 21.97
CA PRO A 130 5.08 -35.54 20.75
C PRO A 130 4.29 -35.23 19.47
N TYR A 131 4.92 -34.55 18.52
CA TYR A 131 4.30 -34.21 17.23
C TYR A 131 3.68 -35.40 16.48
N PRO A 132 4.29 -36.61 16.44
CA PRO A 132 3.67 -37.77 15.81
C PRO A 132 2.29 -38.13 16.38
N THR A 133 2.06 -37.87 17.67
CA THR A 133 0.78 -38.13 18.35
C THR A 133 -0.27 -37.08 17.97
N VAL A 134 0.08 -35.79 18.07
CA VAL A 134 -0.89 -34.71 17.79
C VAL A 134 -1.17 -34.51 16.30
N LEU A 135 -0.26 -34.95 15.43
CA LEU A 135 -0.42 -34.87 13.96
C LEU A 135 -1.07 -36.12 13.35
N GLN A 136 -1.30 -37.18 14.11
CA GLN A 136 -1.94 -38.39 13.58
C GLN A 136 -3.32 -38.11 12.95
N PRO A 137 -4.23 -37.34 13.58
CA PRO A 137 -5.53 -37.01 12.99
C PRO A 137 -5.42 -36.26 11.65
N PHE A 138 -4.42 -35.38 11.53
CA PHE A 138 -4.15 -34.63 10.30
C PHE A 138 -3.78 -35.55 9.14
N LYS A 139 -3.00 -36.61 9.41
CA LYS A 139 -2.67 -37.63 8.41
C LYS A 139 -3.91 -38.42 7.98
N GLU A 140 -4.71 -38.86 8.95
CA GLU A 140 -5.91 -39.67 8.70
C GLU A 140 -6.96 -38.90 7.88
N ARG A 141 -7.04 -37.58 8.06
CA ARG A 141 -7.95 -36.68 7.33
C ARG A 141 -7.34 -36.03 6.09
N ASN A 142 -6.10 -36.38 5.75
CA ASN A 142 -5.39 -35.81 4.60
C ASN A 142 -5.27 -34.26 4.65
N ILE A 143 -5.12 -33.69 5.85
CA ILE A 143 -4.88 -32.26 6.03
C ILE A 143 -3.44 -31.93 5.63
N GLN A 144 -3.25 -30.91 4.79
CA GLN A 144 -1.90 -30.41 4.47
C GLN A 144 -1.36 -29.62 5.64
N VAL A 145 -0.18 -29.95 6.15
CA VAL A 145 0.49 -29.11 7.16
C VAL A 145 1.69 -28.43 6.55
N ILE A 146 1.65 -27.10 6.51
CA ILE A 146 2.74 -26.22 6.06
C ILE A 146 3.35 -25.57 7.30
N ALA A 147 4.65 -25.78 7.51
CA ALA A 147 5.40 -25.23 8.62
C ALA A 147 6.29 -24.08 8.15
N ILE A 148 6.09 -22.89 8.72
CA ILE A 148 6.86 -21.70 8.44
C ILE A 148 7.66 -21.34 9.69
N GLY A 149 8.97 -21.46 9.59
CA GLY A 149 9.91 -21.04 10.61
C GLY A 149 10.46 -19.65 10.33
N VAL A 150 10.49 -18.81 11.35
CA VAL A 150 11.00 -17.44 11.24
C VAL A 150 12.10 -17.17 12.24
N GLY A 151 13.30 -16.85 11.75
CA GLY A 151 14.45 -16.52 12.59
C GLY A 151 15.68 -17.38 12.27
N LYS A 152 16.82 -16.98 12.86
CA LYS A 152 18.11 -17.68 12.66
C LYS A 152 18.28 -18.92 13.52
N ASP A 153 17.56 -18.96 14.63
CA ASP A 153 17.63 -20.04 15.64
C ASP A 153 16.50 -21.07 15.48
N VAL A 154 15.78 -21.00 14.35
CA VAL A 154 14.70 -21.91 14.00
C VAL A 154 15.21 -23.34 13.88
N ASN A 155 14.57 -24.26 14.60
CA ASN A 155 14.90 -25.68 14.52
C ASN A 155 14.23 -26.33 13.29
N ARG A 156 15.01 -26.58 12.23
CA ARG A 156 14.51 -27.22 11.02
C ARG A 156 13.94 -28.63 11.26
N GLU A 157 14.50 -29.41 12.18
CA GLU A 157 13.97 -30.75 12.50
C GLU A 157 12.59 -30.69 13.16
N GLU A 158 12.37 -29.66 13.97
CA GLU A 158 11.07 -29.38 14.56
C GLU A 158 10.05 -28.98 13.49
N LEU A 159 10.39 -28.08 12.57
CA LEU A 159 9.50 -27.75 11.44
C LEU A 159 9.21 -28.96 10.55
N ASN A 160 10.21 -29.79 10.26
CA ASN A 160 10.02 -31.04 9.53
C ASN A 160 9.01 -31.94 10.25
N SER A 161 9.11 -32.04 11.58
CA SER A 161 8.18 -32.83 12.39
C SER A 161 6.76 -32.27 12.31
N ILE A 162 6.60 -30.95 12.39
CA ILE A 162 5.31 -30.24 12.24
C ILE A 162 4.72 -30.50 10.85
N ALA A 163 5.53 -30.39 9.80
CA ALA A 163 5.15 -30.67 8.42
C ALA A 163 5.03 -32.17 8.10
N MET A 164 4.96 -33.04 9.12
CA MET A 164 4.80 -34.50 8.98
C MET A 164 5.89 -35.17 8.12
N ASN A 165 7.11 -34.63 8.17
CA ASN A 165 8.30 -35.00 7.40
C ASN A 165 8.22 -34.68 5.89
N GLU A 166 7.26 -33.86 5.46
CA GLU A 166 7.17 -33.39 4.08
C GLU A 166 8.00 -32.12 3.87
N THR A 167 9.23 -32.30 3.42
CA THR A 167 10.23 -31.21 3.38
C THR A 167 9.88 -30.05 2.44
N LYS A 168 9.07 -30.28 1.41
CA LYS A 168 8.58 -29.22 0.52
C LYS A 168 7.54 -28.31 1.17
N HIS A 169 6.95 -28.72 2.30
CA HIS A 169 6.02 -27.92 3.09
C HIS A 169 6.72 -27.16 4.23
N VAL A 170 8.05 -27.17 4.27
CA VAL A 170 8.84 -26.46 5.27
C VAL A 170 9.46 -25.23 4.64
N PHE A 171 9.01 -24.07 5.11
CA PHE A 171 9.53 -22.77 4.71
C PHE A 171 10.30 -22.15 5.86
N MET A 172 11.49 -21.64 5.58
CA MET A 172 12.30 -20.94 6.58
C MET A 172 12.66 -19.59 6.04
N VAL A 173 12.43 -18.57 6.85
CA VAL A 173 12.79 -17.20 6.53
C VAL A 173 13.65 -16.62 7.66
N ASN A 174 14.62 -15.78 7.31
CA ASN A 174 15.58 -15.28 8.28
C ASN A 174 14.95 -14.28 9.27
N GLN A 175 13.93 -13.56 8.83
CA GLN A 175 13.22 -12.53 9.60
C GLN A 175 11.74 -12.48 9.20
N TYR A 176 10.87 -11.99 10.08
CA TYR A 176 9.41 -11.93 9.83
C TYR A 176 9.03 -11.10 8.59
N LYS A 177 9.85 -10.12 8.24
CA LYS A 177 9.72 -9.35 6.99
C LYS A 177 9.88 -10.18 5.72
N ASP A 178 10.62 -11.28 5.76
CA ASP A 178 10.95 -12.10 4.61
C ASP A 178 9.80 -13.10 4.32
N LEU A 179 8.78 -13.17 5.20
CA LEU A 179 7.59 -14.00 4.99
C LEU A 179 6.89 -13.72 3.65
N VAL A 180 6.97 -12.49 3.14
CA VAL A 180 6.39 -12.15 1.83
C VAL A 180 7.04 -12.89 0.66
N THR A 181 8.31 -13.31 0.82
CA THR A 181 9.08 -13.98 -0.24
C THR A 181 8.60 -15.40 -0.52
N ILE A 182 7.94 -16.03 0.44
CA ILE A 182 7.48 -17.42 0.32
C ILE A 182 6.03 -17.52 -0.16
N ILE A 183 5.34 -16.40 -0.45
CA ILE A 183 3.91 -16.40 -0.79
C ILE A 183 3.63 -17.25 -2.04
N ASP A 184 4.41 -17.09 -3.11
CA ASP A 184 4.12 -17.82 -4.36
C ASP A 184 4.40 -19.32 -4.24
N ASP A 185 5.45 -19.71 -3.51
CA ASP A 185 5.74 -21.12 -3.24
C ASP A 185 4.70 -21.74 -2.29
N LEU A 186 4.26 -20.99 -1.28
CA LEU A 186 3.20 -21.43 -0.37
C LEU A 186 1.87 -21.63 -1.10
N LEU A 187 1.53 -20.74 -2.03
CA LEU A 187 0.33 -20.90 -2.87
C LEU A 187 0.43 -22.11 -3.78
N LYS A 188 1.61 -22.37 -4.35
CA LYS A 188 1.85 -23.56 -5.17
C LYS A 188 1.55 -24.85 -4.40
N GLU A 189 1.99 -24.92 -3.14
CA GLU A 189 1.75 -26.09 -2.30
C GLU A 189 0.30 -26.15 -1.79
N SER A 190 -0.35 -25.01 -1.53
CA SER A 190 -1.70 -24.98 -0.95
C SER A 190 -2.84 -25.21 -1.96
N CYS A 191 -2.65 -24.86 -3.25
CA CYS A 191 -3.74 -24.76 -4.23
C CYS A 191 -3.94 -25.97 -5.16
N ASN A 192 -3.08 -26.98 -5.11
CA ASN A 192 -3.14 -28.16 -6.00
C ASN A 192 -3.60 -29.41 -5.24
N ARG A 193 -4.79 -29.38 -4.62
CA ARG A 193 -5.29 -30.48 -3.78
C ARG A 193 -6.52 -31.15 -4.38
N THR A 194 -6.54 -32.47 -4.36
CA THR A 194 -7.76 -33.25 -4.63
C THR A 194 -8.40 -33.65 -3.31
N VAL A 195 -9.71 -33.44 -3.18
CA VAL A 195 -10.49 -33.94 -2.04
C VAL A 195 -10.37 -35.46 -2.01
N PRO A 196 -10.15 -36.11 -0.85
CA PRO A 196 -10.16 -37.55 -0.77
C PRO A 196 -11.54 -38.09 -1.19
N THR A 197 -11.56 -39.02 -2.15
CA THR A 197 -12.78 -39.66 -2.66
C THR A 197 -13.38 -40.57 -1.58
N SER A 198 -14.10 -40.01 -0.61
CA SER A 198 -14.90 -40.81 0.30
C SER A 198 -16.20 -41.22 -0.40
N THR A 199 -16.35 -42.52 -0.68
CA THR A 199 -17.62 -43.15 -1.05
C THR A 199 -18.73 -42.70 -0.08
N PRO A 200 -19.92 -42.27 -0.56
CA PRO A 200 -20.92 -41.66 0.30
C PRO A 200 -21.53 -42.67 1.27
N ALA A 201 -21.28 -42.50 2.57
CA ALA A 201 -22.14 -43.04 3.61
C ALA A 201 -23.38 -42.13 3.71
N GLN A 202 -24.56 -42.70 3.46
CA GLN A 202 -25.85 -42.00 3.56
C GLN A 202 -26.05 -41.46 4.98
N LEU A 203 -26.23 -40.14 5.12
CA LEU A 203 -26.84 -39.55 6.32
C LEU A 203 -28.37 -39.45 6.20
N PRO A 204 -29.13 -39.62 7.30
CA PRO A 204 -30.59 -39.50 7.31
C PRO A 204 -31.07 -38.05 7.20
N LYS A 205 -32.28 -37.87 6.65
CA LYS A 205 -32.98 -36.58 6.45
C LYS A 205 -33.15 -35.75 7.74
N PRO A 206 -33.11 -34.40 7.66
CA PRO A 206 -33.32 -33.50 8.79
C PRO A 206 -34.80 -33.24 9.10
N GLN A 207 -35.08 -32.93 10.38
CA GLN A 207 -36.38 -32.51 10.89
C GLN A 207 -36.27 -31.06 11.46
N PRO A 208 -37.23 -30.15 11.20
CA PRO A 208 -37.07 -28.72 11.46
C PRO A 208 -37.66 -28.26 12.80
N THR A 209 -37.01 -27.31 13.49
CA THR A 209 -37.67 -26.44 14.49
C THR A 209 -37.07 -25.02 14.57
N ALA A 210 -37.91 -24.04 14.15
CA ALA A 210 -38.35 -22.76 14.74
C ALA A 210 -37.47 -21.86 15.68
N PRO A 211 -37.77 -20.53 15.79
CA PRO A 211 -36.76 -19.46 15.86
C PRO A 211 -36.75 -18.54 17.12
N THR A 212 -35.67 -17.72 17.23
CA THR A 212 -35.52 -16.39 17.90
C THR A 212 -35.52 -16.34 19.46
N PRO A 213 -34.95 -15.31 20.16
CA PRO A 213 -34.88 -13.88 19.79
C PRO A 213 -33.65 -13.02 20.20
N LYS A 214 -33.74 -11.76 19.74
CA LYS A 214 -32.89 -10.57 19.87
C LYS A 214 -32.67 -10.11 21.32
N HIS A 215 -31.51 -9.48 21.58
CA HIS A 215 -31.36 -8.44 22.62
C HIS A 215 -30.47 -7.28 22.16
N SER A 216 -30.74 -6.12 22.75
CA SER A 216 -30.45 -4.76 22.31
C SER A 216 -29.61 -3.98 23.33
N GLY A 217 -28.51 -3.34 22.88
CA GLY A 217 -27.83 -2.14 23.42
C GLY A 217 -27.20 -2.20 24.83
N PRO A 218 -26.41 -1.19 25.30
CA PRO A 218 -26.10 0.11 24.67
C PRO A 218 -24.63 0.63 24.75
N SER A 219 -24.35 1.66 23.93
CA SER A 219 -23.60 2.91 24.16
C SER A 219 -22.11 3.01 24.63
N SER A 220 -21.29 3.48 23.68
CA SER A 220 -20.41 4.67 23.68
C SER A 220 -19.30 4.89 24.72
N VAL A 221 -18.05 5.02 24.23
CA VAL A 221 -17.04 5.99 24.72
C VAL A 221 -16.26 6.56 23.52
N LYS A 222 -16.19 7.90 23.42
CA LYS A 222 -15.39 8.67 22.45
C LYS A 222 -14.00 8.97 23.04
N LEU A 223 -12.94 8.91 22.22
CA LEU A 223 -11.70 9.67 22.44
C LEU A 223 -11.15 10.22 21.09
N GLN A 224 -10.99 11.55 21.05
CA GLN A 224 -10.28 12.39 20.07
C GLN A 224 -8.74 12.24 20.24
N GLY A 225 -7.85 12.50 19.27
CA GLY A 225 -7.93 13.15 17.96
C GLY A 225 -6.62 12.96 17.16
N ASP A 226 -6.63 13.43 15.91
CA ASP A 226 -5.67 13.19 14.83
C ASP A 226 -4.37 14.03 14.95
N VAL A 227 -3.19 13.43 14.75
CA VAL A 227 -1.86 14.04 14.98
C VAL A 227 -1.24 14.70 13.73
N TYR A 228 -1.89 14.64 12.56
CA TYR A 228 -1.31 15.16 11.32
C TYR A 228 -1.17 16.71 11.28
N GLU A 229 -1.82 17.46 12.17
CA GLU A 229 -1.91 18.94 12.05
C GLU A 229 -0.71 19.76 12.61
N ASN A 230 0.34 19.16 13.17
CA ASN A 230 1.38 19.92 13.91
C ASN A 230 2.86 19.61 13.53
N CYS A 231 3.16 19.11 12.33
CA CYS A 231 4.57 18.93 11.95
C CYS A 231 5.24 20.28 11.60
N PRO A 232 6.40 20.66 12.18
CA PRO A 232 7.11 21.91 11.85
C PRO A 232 7.73 21.96 10.45
N VAL A 233 7.57 20.91 9.66
CA VAL A 233 8.11 20.79 8.31
C VAL A 233 6.99 20.33 7.41
N ASP A 234 6.68 21.14 6.41
CA ASP A 234 5.72 20.78 5.39
C ASP A 234 6.33 19.75 4.43
N PHE A 235 5.54 18.77 4.00
CA PHE A 235 5.99 17.75 3.07
C PHE A 235 4.83 17.15 2.25
N ILE A 236 5.15 16.65 1.06
CA ILE A 236 4.19 16.05 0.13
C ILE A 236 4.50 14.57 -0.06
N LYS A 237 3.47 13.72 -0.04
CA LYS A 237 3.56 12.30 -0.41
C LYS A 237 3.87 12.16 -1.91
N LYS A 238 4.93 11.41 -2.25
CA LYS A 238 5.30 11.15 -3.65
C LYS A 238 4.91 9.75 -4.12
N GLY A 239 5.06 8.75 -3.26
CA GLY A 239 4.63 7.40 -3.58
C GLY A 239 5.51 6.32 -3.01
N CYS A 240 5.14 5.08 -3.33
CA CYS A 240 5.84 3.89 -2.89
C CYS A 240 6.78 3.40 -3.99
N PHE A 241 8.06 3.24 -3.66
CA PHE A 241 9.09 2.83 -4.61
C PHE A 241 9.90 1.68 -4.06
N ASN A 242 10.42 0.84 -4.95
CA ASN A 242 11.31 -0.24 -4.55
C ASN A 242 12.67 0.31 -4.08
N ASP A 243 13.32 -0.43 -3.18
CA ASP A 243 14.71 -0.22 -2.76
C ASP A 243 15.42 -1.57 -2.87
N LEU A 244 15.85 -1.90 -4.08
CA LEU A 244 16.30 -3.25 -4.44
C LEU A 244 17.73 -3.27 -4.99
N GLN A 245 18.19 -2.16 -5.56
CA GLN A 245 19.46 -2.11 -6.28
C GLN A 245 20.52 -1.32 -5.51
N SER A 246 21.78 -1.68 -5.75
CA SER A 246 22.94 -0.94 -5.27
C SER A 246 23.55 -0.11 -6.42
N PRO A 247 23.85 1.19 -6.23
CA PRO A 247 23.63 1.98 -5.01
C PRO A 247 22.14 2.18 -4.74
N ARG A 248 21.72 2.29 -3.47
CA ARG A 248 20.30 2.46 -3.10
C ARG A 248 19.69 3.80 -3.56
N PRO A 249 18.36 3.91 -3.76
CA PRO A 249 17.67 5.14 -4.14
C PRO A 249 17.97 6.34 -3.23
N LEU A 250 17.81 6.19 -1.92
CA LEU A 250 18.12 7.24 -0.92
C LEU A 250 19.35 6.80 -0.12
N PRO A 251 20.55 7.34 -0.40
CA PRO A 251 21.81 6.75 0.08
C PRO A 251 22.12 6.94 1.56
N GLN A 252 21.45 7.87 2.25
CA GLN A 252 21.82 8.28 3.60
C GLN A 252 20.77 7.92 4.64
N MET A 253 21.14 7.07 5.61
CA MET A 253 20.31 6.84 6.81
C MET A 253 20.46 8.03 7.76
N MET A 254 19.34 8.70 8.03
CA MET A 254 19.28 9.82 8.94
C MET A 254 19.20 9.30 10.38
N PHE A 255 18.27 8.37 10.63
CA PHE A 255 18.11 7.64 11.89
C PHE A 255 17.35 6.33 11.69
N THR A 256 17.34 5.48 12.72
CA THR A 256 16.51 4.28 12.79
C THR A 256 15.82 4.18 14.15
N ASP A 257 14.58 3.70 14.15
CA ASP A 257 13.79 3.38 15.36
C ASP A 257 13.67 1.87 15.59
N LEU A 258 14.18 1.06 14.65
CA LEU A 258 14.10 -0.40 14.69
C LEU A 258 15.18 -1.02 15.58
N ASP A 259 16.39 -0.45 15.54
CA ASP A 259 17.57 -1.02 16.18
C ASP A 259 18.15 -0.06 17.22
N LYS A 260 17.87 -0.34 18.50
CA LYS A 260 18.36 0.41 19.66
C LYS A 260 19.88 0.38 19.81
N THR A 261 20.55 -0.57 19.16
CA THR A 261 22.01 -0.75 19.23
C THR A 261 22.74 -0.01 18.10
N ASN A 262 21.99 0.46 17.09
CA ASN A 262 22.56 1.20 15.99
C ASN A 262 23.04 2.58 16.45
N SER A 263 24.20 3.04 15.96
CA SER A 263 24.73 4.37 16.28
C SER A 263 23.84 5.52 15.78
N LYS A 264 22.90 5.21 14.87
CA LYS A 264 21.86 6.11 14.35
C LYS A 264 20.50 5.91 15.01
N PHE A 265 20.43 5.18 16.12
CA PHE A 265 19.18 5.05 16.88
C PHE A 265 18.67 6.42 17.30
N SER A 266 17.41 6.73 17.03
CA SER A 266 16.84 8.06 17.30
C SER A 266 16.60 8.33 18.79
N GLY A 267 16.65 7.30 19.64
CA GLY A 267 16.18 7.37 21.02
C GLY A 267 14.71 6.97 21.18
N VAL A 268 13.95 6.86 20.09
CA VAL A 268 12.52 6.49 20.06
C VAL A 268 12.39 5.15 19.35
N PRO A 269 11.94 4.08 20.03
CA PRO A 269 11.66 2.82 19.35
C PRO A 269 10.33 2.86 18.60
N VAL A 270 10.17 1.99 17.60
CA VAL A 270 8.87 1.79 16.96
C VAL A 270 7.79 1.45 17.98
N ASP A 271 6.76 2.29 18.07
CA ASP A 271 5.62 2.07 18.95
C ASP A 271 4.49 1.36 18.19
N TRP A 272 4.59 0.04 18.17
CA TRP A 272 3.60 -0.82 17.54
C TRP A 272 2.23 -0.74 18.21
N GLY A 273 2.17 -0.48 19.52
CA GLY A 273 0.92 -0.35 20.27
C GLY A 273 0.12 0.89 19.88
N ARG A 274 0.80 1.92 19.38
CA ARG A 274 0.20 3.17 18.88
C ARG A 274 0.66 3.49 17.45
N TRP A 275 0.62 2.47 16.59
CA TRP A 275 1.14 2.53 15.22
C TRP A 275 0.73 3.79 14.46
N ASN A 276 -0.55 4.16 14.47
CA ASN A 276 -1.03 5.32 13.72
C ASN A 276 -0.38 6.63 14.18
N GLY A 277 -0.24 6.82 15.49
CA GLY A 277 0.39 8.01 16.06
C GLY A 277 1.91 7.99 15.84
N TYR A 278 2.53 6.84 16.08
CA TYR A 278 3.95 6.64 15.81
C TYR A 278 4.32 6.90 14.35
N LEU A 279 3.48 6.45 13.40
CA LEU A 279 3.72 6.62 11.97
C LEU A 279 3.71 8.11 11.58
N ASP A 280 2.78 8.89 12.14
CA ASP A 280 2.76 10.34 11.96
C ASP A 280 4.04 10.98 12.57
N GLU A 281 4.43 10.56 13.78
CA GLU A 281 5.60 11.07 14.50
C GLU A 281 6.94 10.77 13.79
N VAL A 282 7.13 9.55 13.27
CA VAL A 282 8.38 9.13 12.61
C VAL A 282 8.53 9.80 11.25
N VAL A 283 7.43 9.97 10.50
CA VAL A 283 7.42 10.74 9.25
C VAL A 283 7.84 12.19 9.51
N CYS A 284 7.25 12.82 10.53
CA CYS A 284 7.58 14.21 10.87
C CYS A 284 9.03 14.38 11.33
N ARG A 285 9.55 13.48 12.18
CA ARG A 285 10.98 13.51 12.56
C ARG A 285 11.90 13.31 11.38
N CYS A 286 11.53 12.45 10.43
CA CYS A 286 12.32 12.22 9.23
C CYS A 286 12.36 13.45 8.33
N ALA A 287 11.23 14.15 8.18
CA ALA A 287 11.16 15.43 7.48
C ALA A 287 12.11 16.46 8.12
N GLN A 288 12.05 16.63 9.43
CA GLN A 288 12.95 17.55 10.17
C GLN A 288 14.43 17.19 9.98
N ALA A 289 14.80 15.93 10.22
CA ALA A 289 16.20 15.49 10.10
C ALA A 289 16.76 15.69 8.69
N SER A 290 15.91 15.46 7.67
CA SER A 290 16.27 15.63 6.27
C SER A 290 16.40 17.12 5.89
N LYS A 291 15.47 17.96 6.36
CA LYS A 291 15.54 19.43 6.18
C LYS A 291 16.76 20.05 6.83
N GLU A 292 17.12 19.64 8.05
CA GLU A 292 18.33 20.10 8.74
C GLU A 292 19.63 19.78 7.97
N LYS A 293 19.61 18.76 7.10
CA LYS A 293 20.71 18.43 6.19
C LYS A 293 20.62 19.09 4.82
N GLY A 294 19.57 19.87 4.56
CA GLY A 294 19.32 20.49 3.26
C GLY A 294 18.86 19.50 2.19
N PHE A 295 18.26 18.38 2.57
CA PHE A 295 17.74 17.40 1.63
C PHE A 295 16.26 17.64 1.32
N ASN A 296 15.91 17.59 0.04
CA ASN A 296 14.57 17.93 -0.45
C ASN A 296 13.63 16.71 -0.50
N TYR A 297 14.16 15.51 -0.30
CA TYR A 297 13.39 14.26 -0.29
C TYR A 297 13.79 13.41 0.90
N PHE A 298 12.82 12.69 1.44
CA PHE A 298 13.06 11.68 2.46
C PHE A 298 12.13 10.49 2.26
N GLY A 299 12.47 9.39 2.90
CA GLY A 299 11.68 8.18 2.82
C GLY A 299 11.65 7.45 4.15
N ILE A 300 10.49 6.86 4.45
CA ILE A 300 10.38 5.90 5.54
C ILE A 300 10.45 4.50 4.95
N GLU A 301 11.47 3.76 5.35
CA GLU A 301 11.69 2.35 5.03
C GLU A 301 11.52 1.50 6.29
N SER A 302 11.22 0.22 6.12
CA SER A 302 11.23 -0.77 7.20
C SER A 302 10.42 -0.36 8.44
N PHE A 303 9.31 0.36 8.28
CA PHE A 303 8.43 0.80 9.37
C PHE A 303 9.03 1.82 10.37
N GLY A 304 10.27 2.29 10.18
CA GLY A 304 10.91 3.16 11.17
C GLY A 304 12.34 3.60 10.85
N GLU A 305 12.82 3.38 9.64
CA GLU A 305 14.10 3.92 9.18
C GLU A 305 13.86 5.16 8.33
N CYS A 306 14.54 6.23 8.68
CA CYS A 306 14.52 7.47 7.91
C CYS A 306 15.71 7.49 6.96
N TRP A 307 15.43 7.56 5.68
CA TRP A 307 16.41 7.65 4.61
C TRP A 307 16.26 8.96 3.83
N SER A 308 17.37 9.47 3.31
CA SER A 308 17.44 10.73 2.54
C SER A 308 18.69 10.77 1.65
N GLY A 309 18.99 11.91 1.04
CA GLY A 309 20.25 12.16 0.34
C GLY A 309 20.19 13.33 -0.65
N GLU A 310 21.37 13.82 -1.03
CA GLU A 310 21.56 15.01 -1.87
C GLU A 310 20.95 14.89 -3.27
N SER A 311 21.00 13.71 -3.88
CA SER A 311 20.45 13.43 -5.23
C SER A 311 19.12 12.68 -5.20
N ALA A 312 18.46 12.65 -4.05
CA ALA A 312 17.25 11.86 -3.86
C ALA A 312 16.12 12.29 -4.80
N ASP A 313 16.09 13.55 -5.26
CA ASP A 313 15.19 14.08 -6.29
C ASP A 313 15.24 13.34 -7.63
N LYS A 314 16.41 12.79 -7.97
CA LYS A 314 16.65 12.06 -9.22
C LYS A 314 16.64 10.55 -9.05
N THR A 315 16.95 10.07 -7.85
CA THR A 315 17.24 8.65 -7.62
C THR A 315 16.13 7.90 -6.91
N TYR A 316 15.15 8.57 -6.29
CA TYR A 316 14.14 7.93 -5.45
C TYR A 316 13.28 6.88 -6.18
N ASN A 317 13.04 7.05 -7.48
CA ASN A 317 12.18 6.19 -8.28
C ASN A 317 12.92 5.23 -9.21
N LYS A 318 14.26 5.17 -9.14
CA LYS A 318 15.08 4.44 -10.12
C LYS A 318 14.86 2.93 -10.14
N ASP A 319 14.35 2.36 -9.03
CA ASP A 319 14.04 0.93 -8.90
C ASP A 319 12.56 0.63 -9.21
N GLY A 320 11.82 1.62 -9.71
CA GLY A 320 10.41 1.49 -10.08
C GLY A 320 9.45 1.65 -8.90
N SER A 321 8.18 1.84 -9.22
CA SER A 321 7.09 1.95 -8.25
C SER A 321 6.76 0.60 -7.62
N SER A 322 6.15 0.64 -6.44
CA SER A 322 5.68 -0.52 -5.71
C SER A 322 4.32 -0.25 -5.09
N GLU A 323 3.59 -1.31 -4.75
CA GLU A 323 2.30 -1.20 -4.04
C GLU A 323 2.41 -1.61 -2.57
N PHE A 324 3.60 -2.06 -2.13
CA PHE A 324 3.80 -2.69 -0.83
C PHE A 324 4.17 -1.73 0.31
N CYS A 325 3.85 -0.45 0.17
CA CYS A 325 3.91 0.50 1.27
C CYS A 325 2.60 0.49 2.03
N ILE A 326 2.68 0.76 3.33
CA ILE A 326 1.55 0.71 4.25
C ILE A 326 1.30 2.05 4.90
N THR A 327 0.10 2.21 5.46
CA THR A 327 -0.34 3.41 6.19
C THR A 327 -0.91 3.04 7.56
N LYS A 328 -1.74 3.92 8.13
CA LYS A 328 -2.52 3.69 9.35
C LYS A 328 -3.34 2.41 9.25
N GLU A 329 -3.55 1.78 10.41
CA GLU A 329 -4.17 0.45 10.51
C GLU A 329 -3.48 -0.63 9.66
N PHE A 330 -2.22 -0.40 9.27
CA PHE A 330 -1.45 -1.26 8.36
C PHE A 330 -2.13 -1.50 7.00
N ALA A 331 -3.02 -0.59 6.58
CA ALA A 331 -3.65 -0.63 5.26
C ALA A 331 -2.61 -0.36 4.16
N GLN A 332 -2.95 -0.68 2.91
CA GLN A 332 -2.14 -0.26 1.76
C GLN A 332 -2.13 1.27 1.69
N CYS A 333 -0.96 1.84 1.45
CA CYS A 333 -0.85 3.29 1.32
C CYS A 333 -1.55 3.78 0.04
N ASP A 334 -2.47 4.73 0.20
CA ASP A 334 -3.03 5.52 -0.88
C ASP A 334 -2.30 6.86 -0.94
N THR A 335 -1.72 7.24 -2.08
CA THR A 335 -1.03 8.53 -2.22
C THR A 335 -1.97 9.73 -2.21
N LYS A 336 -3.27 9.52 -2.43
CA LYS A 336 -4.30 10.57 -2.49
C LYS A 336 -4.91 10.88 -1.11
N ASP A 337 -4.67 10.05 -0.11
CA ASP A 337 -5.17 10.27 1.24
C ASP A 337 -4.20 11.07 2.13
N LYS A 338 -4.73 11.61 3.23
CA LYS A 338 -3.97 12.39 4.22
C LYS A 338 -3.09 11.55 5.16
N ASN A 339 -3.15 10.22 5.07
CA ASN A 339 -2.49 9.38 6.06
C ASN A 339 -1.00 9.25 5.75
N ALA A 340 -0.17 9.35 6.78
CA ALA A 340 1.24 9.03 6.69
C ALA A 340 1.42 7.58 6.22
N CYS A 341 2.44 7.34 5.43
CA CYS A 341 2.82 6.05 4.87
C CYS A 341 4.29 5.71 5.11
N CYS A 342 4.58 4.42 5.16
CA CYS A 342 5.94 3.91 5.20
C CYS A 342 6.10 2.71 4.27
N GLY A 343 7.31 2.53 3.79
CA GLY A 343 7.71 1.32 3.10
C GLY A 343 8.06 0.19 4.05
N ASN A 344 8.30 -0.98 3.46
CA ASN A 344 8.75 -2.18 4.15
C ASN A 344 10.27 -2.37 3.92
N LYS A 345 10.79 -3.59 3.94
CA LYS A 345 12.24 -3.82 3.79
C LYS A 345 12.77 -3.87 2.36
N THR A 346 11.88 -3.76 1.37
CA THR A 346 12.22 -3.69 -0.06
C THR A 346 11.55 -2.50 -0.72
N THR A 347 10.84 -1.68 0.05
CA THR A 347 10.14 -0.51 -0.45
C THR A 347 10.37 0.65 0.49
N THR A 348 10.47 1.85 -0.06
CA THR A 348 10.52 3.08 0.70
C THR A 348 9.33 3.93 0.26
N PHE A 349 8.55 4.44 1.22
CA PHE A 349 7.55 5.45 0.89
C PHE A 349 8.21 6.81 0.90
N ILE A 350 8.16 7.51 -0.24
CA ILE A 350 8.90 8.74 -0.51
C ILE A 350 8.02 9.96 -0.29
N TYR A 351 8.62 10.97 0.32
CA TYR A 351 8.09 12.30 0.52
C TYR A 351 9.06 13.34 -0.04
N SER A 352 8.54 14.48 -0.49
CA SER A 352 9.35 15.68 -0.71
C SER A 352 9.08 16.70 0.38
N ILE A 353 10.11 17.35 0.89
CA ILE A 353 9.97 18.46 1.81
C ILE A 353 9.49 19.68 1.01
N GLN A 354 8.41 20.30 1.47
CA GLN A 354 8.05 21.64 1.03
C GLN A 354 8.94 22.61 1.81
N GLU A 355 9.62 23.49 1.11
CA GLU A 355 10.35 24.57 1.76
C GLU A 355 9.34 25.51 2.46
N ASP A 356 9.65 25.96 3.68
CA ASP A 356 8.82 26.91 4.41
C ASP A 356 8.69 28.18 3.58
N TYR A 357 7.54 28.36 2.96
CA TYR A 357 7.17 29.56 2.22
C TYR A 357 6.53 30.59 3.17
N GLU A 358 7.13 30.83 4.33
CA GLU A 358 6.91 32.09 5.05
C GLU A 358 8.14 32.98 4.84
N SER A 359 7.95 33.95 3.95
CA SER A 359 8.91 34.93 3.45
C SER A 359 9.84 34.47 2.33
N GLN A 360 9.28 34.04 1.20
CA GLN A 360 9.77 34.53 -0.11
C GLN A 360 8.76 34.28 -1.22
N GLN A 361 8.88 35.10 -2.25
CA GLN A 361 8.00 35.16 -3.40
C GLN A 361 8.25 33.98 -4.34
N VAL A 362 7.24 33.66 -5.16
CA VAL A 362 7.37 32.89 -6.41
C VAL A 362 8.68 33.21 -7.13
N GLU A 363 9.51 32.20 -7.38
CA GLU A 363 10.43 32.15 -8.53
C GLU A 363 10.92 30.70 -8.74
N GLY A 364 10.63 30.01 -9.85
CA GLY A 364 9.86 30.41 -11.01
C GLY A 364 9.83 29.29 -12.05
N CYS A 365 8.90 29.40 -12.99
CA CYS A 365 9.07 28.70 -14.24
C CYS A 365 10.39 29.16 -14.87
N PHE A 366 11.33 28.22 -15.11
CA PHE A 366 12.63 28.55 -15.71
C PHE A 366 12.48 29.23 -17.06
N ARG A 367 11.32 29.05 -17.72
CA ARG A 367 10.93 29.70 -18.96
C ARG A 367 9.91 30.78 -18.71
N GLN A 368 10.30 31.99 -19.05
CA GLN A 368 9.39 33.13 -19.04
C GLN A 368 8.47 33.02 -20.26
N PHE A 369 7.19 33.31 -20.07
CA PHE A 369 6.22 33.37 -21.14
C PHE A 369 5.24 34.51 -20.88
N LYS A 370 4.60 35.00 -21.94
CA LYS A 370 3.65 36.12 -21.89
C LYS A 370 2.29 35.70 -22.38
N ASN A 371 1.25 36.16 -21.70
CA ASN A 371 -0.14 36.03 -22.14
C ASN A 371 -0.32 36.65 -23.54
N VAL A 372 -0.90 35.89 -24.47
CA VAL A 372 -1.30 36.36 -25.81
C VAL A 372 -2.81 36.51 -25.90
N GLY A 373 -3.57 35.59 -25.31
CA GLY A 373 -5.01 35.73 -25.13
C GLY A 373 -5.81 34.46 -25.42
N CYS A 374 -7.14 34.60 -25.36
CA CYS A 374 -8.08 33.51 -25.56
C CYS A 374 -8.58 33.46 -27.02
N PHE A 375 -8.36 32.34 -27.70
CA PHE A 375 -8.72 32.15 -29.11
C PHE A 375 -9.56 30.90 -29.30
N ALA A 376 -10.46 30.93 -30.28
CA ALA A 376 -11.29 29.78 -30.62
C ALA A 376 -10.45 28.69 -31.30
N ASP A 377 -10.88 27.44 -31.14
CA ASP A 377 -10.36 26.29 -31.89
C ASP A 377 -11.55 25.46 -32.33
N LYS A 378 -11.95 25.66 -33.58
CA LYS A 378 -13.10 24.97 -34.20
C LYS A 378 -12.72 23.57 -34.65
N GLN A 379 -11.50 23.11 -34.36
CA GLN A 379 -10.94 21.82 -34.78
C GLN A 379 -10.96 21.59 -36.29
N ILE A 380 -11.01 22.66 -37.08
CA ILE A 380 -10.94 22.61 -38.55
C ILE A 380 -9.47 22.45 -38.95
N LEU A 381 -9.14 21.50 -39.84
CA LEU A 381 -7.78 21.23 -40.27
C LEU A 381 -7.31 22.18 -41.41
N PRO A 382 -6.03 22.59 -41.41
CA PRO A 382 -5.07 22.45 -40.30
C PRO A 382 -5.61 23.19 -39.07
N ARG A 383 -5.34 22.76 -37.82
CA ARG A 383 -5.83 23.41 -36.58
C ARG A 383 -5.07 24.72 -36.27
N PRO A 384 -5.62 25.67 -35.48
CA PRO A 384 -4.92 26.90 -35.12
C PRO A 384 -3.60 26.61 -34.40
N ILE A 385 -3.62 25.59 -33.53
CA ILE A 385 -2.47 25.07 -32.80
C ILE A 385 -2.46 23.55 -33.03
N PRO A 386 -1.67 23.05 -34.00
CA PRO A 386 -1.91 21.74 -34.59
C PRO A 386 -1.36 20.54 -33.81
N GLU A 387 -0.34 20.72 -32.97
CA GLU A 387 0.39 19.60 -32.36
C GLU A 387 0.11 19.49 -30.88
N LEU A 388 -0.42 18.34 -30.45
CA LEU A 388 -0.48 17.99 -29.03
C LEU A 388 0.92 17.62 -28.55
N ILE A 389 1.49 18.45 -27.69
CA ILE A 389 2.78 18.20 -27.05
C ILE A 389 2.60 17.15 -25.95
N PHE A 390 1.72 17.41 -25.00
CA PHE A 390 1.34 16.48 -23.93
C PHE A 390 -0.11 16.71 -23.47
N THR A 391 -0.68 15.73 -22.80
CA THR A 391 -2.00 15.82 -22.14
C THR A 391 -1.93 15.23 -20.73
N ASP A 392 -2.56 15.92 -19.78
CA ASP A 392 -2.84 15.41 -18.43
C ASP A 392 -4.28 14.85 -18.34
N MET A 393 -5.07 15.04 -19.41
CA MET A 393 -6.51 14.74 -19.47
C MET A 393 -6.82 13.31 -19.91
N ASN A 394 -5.86 12.63 -20.54
CA ASN A 394 -6.06 11.29 -21.09
C ASN A 394 -4.84 10.40 -20.84
N ASN A 395 -4.93 9.56 -19.80
CA ASN A 395 -3.90 8.60 -19.43
C ASN A 395 -3.70 7.45 -20.43
N GLY A 396 -4.61 7.27 -21.38
CA GLY A 396 -4.48 6.35 -22.50
C GLY A 396 -3.80 6.98 -23.73
N SER A 397 -3.49 8.28 -23.70
CA SER A 397 -2.80 8.97 -24.79
C SER A 397 -1.32 8.61 -24.81
N LEU A 398 -0.75 8.39 -26.00
CA LEU A 398 0.70 8.29 -26.17
C LEU A 398 1.45 9.59 -25.79
N LYS A 399 0.70 10.69 -25.63
CA LYS A 399 1.17 11.99 -25.19
C LYS A 399 0.83 12.28 -23.72
N TYR A 400 0.44 11.26 -22.95
CA TYR A 400 0.19 11.43 -21.53
C TYR A 400 1.45 11.90 -20.81
N SER A 401 1.34 12.96 -20.00
CA SER A 401 2.49 13.55 -19.30
C SER A 401 2.97 12.73 -18.08
N GLY A 402 2.18 11.72 -17.68
CA GLY A 402 2.37 11.02 -16.40
C GLY A 402 1.62 11.69 -15.23
N ARG A 403 0.94 12.82 -15.44
CA ARG A 403 0.18 13.56 -14.42
C ARG A 403 -1.31 13.58 -14.75
N GLU A 404 -2.14 13.36 -13.74
CA GLU A 404 -3.59 13.45 -13.84
C GLU A 404 -4.02 14.91 -13.62
N ALA A 405 -4.87 15.44 -14.50
CA ALA A 405 -5.35 16.82 -14.37
C ALA A 405 -6.15 17.04 -13.07
N GLN A 406 -5.76 18.04 -12.29
CA GLN A 406 -6.37 18.35 -11.00
C GLN A 406 -7.45 19.41 -11.15
N LEU A 407 -8.56 19.05 -11.80
CA LEU A 407 -9.66 19.98 -12.12
C LEU A 407 -10.34 20.60 -10.88
N GLY A 408 -10.15 20.02 -9.69
CA GLY A 408 -10.66 20.53 -8.42
C GLY A 408 -9.74 21.56 -7.74
N GLU A 409 -8.50 21.71 -8.21
CA GLU A 409 -7.45 22.56 -7.64
C GLU A 409 -6.72 23.31 -8.76
N LEU A 410 -7.49 24.01 -9.61
CA LEU A 410 -6.95 24.70 -10.78
C LEU A 410 -5.96 25.82 -10.41
N ASP A 411 -6.03 26.34 -9.19
CA ASP A 411 -5.15 27.37 -8.63
C ASP A 411 -3.72 26.90 -8.36
N THR A 412 -3.54 25.65 -7.95
CA THR A 412 -2.22 25.04 -7.76
C THR A 412 -1.73 24.35 -9.04
N TYR A 413 -2.65 23.82 -9.83
CA TYR A 413 -2.36 23.03 -11.04
C TYR A 413 -1.99 23.88 -12.27
N LEU A 414 -2.62 25.05 -12.45
CA LEU A 414 -2.47 25.83 -13.67
C LEU A 414 -1.03 26.34 -13.89
N GLY A 415 -0.36 26.83 -12.84
CA GLY A 415 1.03 27.28 -12.95
C GLY A 415 2.00 26.18 -13.38
N ASP A 416 1.82 24.95 -12.87
CA ASP A 416 2.64 23.78 -13.22
C ASP A 416 2.46 23.38 -14.69
N VAL A 417 1.21 23.31 -15.17
CA VAL A 417 0.91 22.97 -16.58
C VAL A 417 1.47 24.01 -17.53
N LEU A 418 1.28 25.30 -17.22
CA LEU A 418 1.79 26.39 -18.04
C LEU A 418 3.31 26.35 -18.14
N CYS A 419 3.98 26.06 -17.03
CA CYS A 419 5.44 25.98 -17.04
C CYS A 419 5.96 24.81 -17.88
N ARG A 420 5.44 23.60 -17.66
CA ARG A 420 5.83 22.42 -18.45
C ARG A 420 5.53 22.61 -19.94
N CYS A 421 4.43 23.29 -20.25
CA CYS A 421 4.07 23.57 -21.64
C CYS A 421 5.02 24.56 -22.30
N ALA A 422 5.45 25.60 -21.58
CA ALA A 422 6.46 26.54 -22.04
C ALA A 422 7.82 25.86 -22.28
N GLU A 423 8.27 25.03 -21.34
CA GLU A 423 9.52 24.26 -21.45
C GLU A 423 9.51 23.33 -22.65
N GLN A 424 8.47 22.50 -22.79
CA GLN A 424 8.42 21.50 -23.84
C GLN A 424 8.21 22.11 -25.23
N ALA A 425 7.44 23.21 -25.33
CA ALA A 425 7.32 23.96 -26.58
C ALA A 425 8.69 24.48 -27.03
N GLN A 426 9.48 25.01 -26.11
CA GLN A 426 10.82 25.50 -26.41
C GLN A 426 11.79 24.38 -26.79
N GLU A 427 11.78 23.24 -26.11
CA GLU A 427 12.60 22.08 -26.47
C GLU A 427 12.32 21.60 -27.90
N LEU A 428 11.07 21.72 -28.34
CA LEU A 428 10.65 21.42 -29.71
C LEU A 428 10.93 22.56 -30.70
N GLY A 429 11.49 23.69 -30.24
CA GLY A 429 11.82 24.86 -31.04
C GLY A 429 10.63 25.76 -31.36
N TYR A 430 9.52 25.65 -30.63
CA TYR A 430 8.29 26.40 -30.84
C TYR A 430 8.24 27.65 -29.95
N GLN A 431 7.75 28.76 -30.52
CA GLN A 431 7.69 30.06 -29.85
C GLN A 431 6.37 30.32 -29.12
N TYR A 432 5.32 29.56 -29.43
CA TYR A 432 4.00 29.77 -28.87
C TYR A 432 3.40 28.43 -28.45
N PHE A 433 2.67 28.44 -27.34
CA PHE A 433 1.88 27.29 -26.92
C PHE A 433 0.47 27.73 -26.54
N GLY A 434 -0.47 26.79 -26.59
CA GLY A 434 -1.83 26.96 -26.10
C GLY A 434 -2.17 25.86 -25.13
N VAL A 435 -2.89 26.20 -24.06
CA VAL A 435 -3.48 25.21 -23.17
C VAL A 435 -4.99 25.15 -23.39
N GLN A 436 -5.47 23.94 -23.64
CA GLN A 436 -6.87 23.60 -23.91
C GLN A 436 -7.35 22.50 -22.94
N ASN A 437 -8.66 22.45 -22.70
CA ASN A 437 -9.31 21.45 -21.86
C ASN A 437 -8.67 21.32 -20.47
N HIS A 438 -8.24 22.44 -19.88
CA HIS A 438 -7.62 22.53 -18.55
C HIS A 438 -6.24 21.87 -18.39
N GLY A 439 -5.79 20.98 -19.28
CA GLY A 439 -4.55 20.22 -19.09
C GLY A 439 -3.90 19.68 -20.37
N GLU A 440 -4.34 20.11 -21.56
CA GLU A 440 -3.74 19.71 -22.83
C GLU A 440 -2.85 20.82 -23.38
N CYS A 441 -1.57 20.52 -23.53
CA CYS A 441 -0.57 21.44 -24.07
C CYS A 441 -0.43 21.25 -25.58
N TYR A 442 -0.75 22.28 -26.35
CA TYR A 442 -0.63 22.31 -27.80
C TYR A 442 0.40 23.33 -28.27
N SER A 443 1.07 23.07 -29.39
CA SER A 443 1.99 24.00 -30.04
C SER A 443 2.17 23.67 -31.54
N GLY A 444 3.26 24.15 -32.14
CA GLY A 444 3.65 23.91 -33.52
C GLY A 444 4.49 25.06 -34.12
N PRO A 445 5.11 24.85 -35.29
CA PRO A 445 6.10 25.76 -35.86
C PRO A 445 5.54 27.13 -36.29
N ASN A 446 4.26 27.21 -36.69
CA ASN A 446 3.65 28.43 -37.24
C ASN A 446 2.58 29.04 -36.32
N VAL A 447 2.52 28.62 -35.05
CA VAL A 447 1.44 29.03 -34.13
C VAL A 447 1.34 30.54 -34.01
N GLY A 448 2.45 31.27 -34.03
CA GLY A 448 2.47 32.74 -34.00
C GLY A 448 1.68 33.44 -35.13
N GLN A 449 1.38 32.74 -36.22
CA GLN A 449 0.57 33.24 -37.34
C GLN A 449 -0.84 32.62 -37.36
N THR A 450 -1.02 31.46 -36.74
CA THR A 450 -2.24 30.65 -36.89
C THR A 450 -3.13 30.63 -35.65
N TYR A 451 -2.65 31.04 -34.47
CA TYR A 451 -3.40 30.94 -33.21
C TYR A 451 -4.75 31.66 -33.23
N SER A 452 -4.88 32.75 -33.99
CA SER A 452 -6.07 33.62 -34.01
C SER A 452 -7.02 33.35 -35.18
N LYS A 453 -6.72 32.39 -36.06
CA LYS A 453 -7.43 32.21 -37.33
C LYS A 453 -8.91 31.88 -37.19
N ASP A 454 -9.31 31.24 -36.09
CA ASP A 454 -10.69 30.86 -35.83
C ASP A 454 -11.48 31.96 -35.11
N GLY A 455 -10.81 33.07 -34.76
CA GLY A 455 -11.34 34.21 -34.03
C GLY A 455 -10.97 34.22 -32.54
N SER A 456 -11.28 35.31 -31.86
CA SER A 456 -11.17 35.39 -30.39
C SER A 456 -12.25 34.56 -29.71
N SER A 457 -11.98 34.12 -28.48
CA SER A 457 -12.92 33.39 -27.63
C SER A 457 -13.06 34.07 -26.26
N LYS A 458 -14.18 33.80 -25.59
CA LYS A 458 -14.39 34.12 -24.16
C LYS A 458 -14.37 32.88 -23.28
N ASN A 459 -14.17 31.71 -23.88
CA ASN A 459 -14.21 30.41 -23.20
C ASN A 459 -12.84 30.06 -22.59
N CYS A 460 -12.18 31.04 -21.98
CA CYS A 460 -10.99 30.78 -21.18
C CYS A 460 -11.23 31.26 -19.76
N ILE A 461 -10.68 30.53 -18.80
CA ILE A 461 -10.89 30.76 -17.39
C ILE A 461 -9.57 30.96 -16.64
N THR A 462 -9.62 31.77 -15.59
CA THR A 462 -8.55 31.94 -14.61
C THR A 462 -8.54 30.75 -13.64
N ARG A 463 -7.52 30.71 -12.77
CA ARG A 463 -7.44 29.76 -11.64
C ARG A 463 -8.71 29.66 -10.78
N ASP A 464 -9.41 30.77 -10.60
CA ASP A 464 -10.63 30.86 -9.78
C ASP A 464 -11.90 30.58 -10.59
N PHE A 465 -11.78 29.94 -11.75
CA PHE A 465 -12.87 29.64 -12.68
C PHE A 465 -13.62 30.88 -13.20
N GLN A 466 -13.00 32.07 -13.15
CA GLN A 466 -13.57 33.30 -13.69
C GLN A 466 -13.19 33.48 -15.16
N THR A 467 -13.99 34.21 -15.94
CA THR A 467 -13.63 34.52 -17.32
C THR A 467 -12.31 35.30 -17.38
N CYS A 468 -11.39 34.85 -18.23
CA CYS A 468 -10.10 35.52 -18.40
C CYS A 468 -10.25 36.98 -18.81
N PRO A 469 -9.49 37.90 -18.19
CA PRO A 469 -9.56 39.31 -18.53
C PRO A 469 -9.07 39.55 -19.96
N ALA A 470 -9.67 40.53 -20.63
CA ALA A 470 -9.16 41.00 -21.91
C ALA A 470 -7.76 41.64 -21.70
N ILE A 471 -6.77 41.20 -22.47
CA ILE A 471 -5.41 41.75 -22.39
C ILE A 471 -5.45 43.22 -22.82
N LYS A 472 -5.11 44.13 -21.89
CA LYS A 472 -5.01 45.57 -22.16
C LYS A 472 -3.55 45.93 -22.44
N PRO A 473 -3.25 46.71 -23.49
CA PRO A 473 -1.88 47.14 -23.77
C PRO A 473 -1.28 47.90 -22.58
N GLY A 474 -0.10 47.49 -22.11
CA GLY A 474 0.67 48.20 -21.08
C GLY A 474 0.27 47.92 -19.63
N LYS A 475 -0.53 46.89 -19.35
CA LYS A 475 -0.72 46.36 -17.98
C LYS A 475 -0.30 44.89 -17.92
N ASP A 476 0.74 44.62 -17.13
CA ASP A 476 1.23 43.28 -16.81
C ASP A 476 0.33 42.57 -15.78
N ALA A 477 -0.98 42.50 -16.05
CA ALA A 477 -1.85 41.67 -15.23
C ALA A 477 -1.57 40.19 -15.59
N GLN A 478 -0.69 39.59 -14.79
CA GLN A 478 -0.17 38.22 -14.84
C GLN A 478 -1.19 37.17 -14.41
N GLU A 479 -2.47 37.32 -14.77
CA GLU A 479 -3.44 36.26 -14.46
C GLU A 479 -3.26 35.10 -15.44
N GLU A 480 -2.87 33.96 -14.89
CA GLU A 480 -2.78 32.70 -15.60
C GLU A 480 -4.16 32.20 -15.99
N CYS A 481 -4.23 31.72 -17.22
CA CYS A 481 -5.46 31.38 -17.89
C CYS A 481 -5.36 30.08 -18.69
N VAL A 482 -6.49 29.40 -18.87
CA VAL A 482 -6.58 28.19 -19.67
C VAL A 482 -7.82 28.19 -20.55
N GLY A 483 -7.71 27.61 -21.75
CA GLY A 483 -8.85 27.40 -22.63
C GLY A 483 -9.70 26.22 -22.16
N VAL A 484 -11.01 26.39 -22.18
CA VAL A 484 -11.96 25.26 -22.06
C VAL A 484 -12.31 24.72 -23.45
N GLN A 485 -13.23 23.76 -23.52
CA GLN A 485 -13.61 23.07 -24.75
C GLN A 485 -13.84 24.03 -25.93
N GLY A 486 -13.12 23.81 -27.03
CA GLY A 486 -13.22 24.62 -28.26
C GLY A 486 -12.45 25.93 -28.23
N SER A 487 -11.52 26.11 -27.29
CA SER A 487 -10.64 27.28 -27.22
C SER A 487 -9.25 26.94 -26.71
N ASN A 488 -8.28 27.81 -27.01
CA ASN A 488 -6.93 27.79 -26.47
C ASN A 488 -6.67 29.14 -25.78
N TYR A 489 -6.12 29.10 -24.56
CA TYR A 489 -5.44 30.28 -24.04
C TYR A 489 -3.97 30.20 -24.44
N VAL A 490 -3.51 31.21 -25.17
CA VAL A 490 -2.24 31.20 -25.89
C VAL A 490 -1.21 32.04 -25.16
N TYR A 491 0.01 31.51 -25.14
CA TYR A 491 1.18 32.11 -24.53
C TYR A 491 2.32 32.18 -25.54
N HIS A 492 3.14 33.21 -25.42
CA HIS A 492 4.38 33.38 -26.17
C HIS A 492 5.55 33.09 -25.25
N VAL A 493 6.38 32.11 -25.59
CA VAL A 493 7.60 31.80 -24.84
C VAL A 493 8.62 32.91 -25.08
N THR A 494 9.09 33.54 -24.01
CA THR A 494 10.04 34.64 -24.05
C THR A 494 11.31 34.23 -23.31
N GLY A 495 12.24 33.58 -23.98
CA GLY A 495 13.50 33.15 -23.35
C GLY A 495 14.40 32.43 -24.32
#